data_AF-A0A937BCM3-F1
#
_entry.id   AF-A0A937BCM3-F1
#
_cell.length_a   1.000
_cell.length_b   1.000
_cell.length_c   1.000
_cell.angle_alpha   90.00
_cell.angle_beta   90.00
_cell.angle_gamma   90.00
#
_symmetry.space_group_name_H-M   'P 1'
#
loop_
_entity.id
_entity.type
_entity.pdbx_description
1 polymer ?
#
loop_
_entity_poly.entity_id
_entity_poly.type
_entity_poly.pdbx_seq_one_letter_code
_entity_poly.pdbx_strand_id
1 'polypeptide(L)'
;MHRAHVFLVLVLSALLAACGSSDTPLHSTGTNDTLVIPRDSNAVWSDLKDRLPLVPLPFRCELMGTDPEFITLSPREQRLLNGSDYEQGVAVGLLPDTTRAFHVLWLGAADSWLPTVTTFSMDGRRVTIQELVIGQCGPDPCYSCAETVHIDVKLEVLTTDTVSMCECDSNYAEIPGTCMRFVLKRTGVIGPTGALMSEVMKEPLPMPETTGAFPP
;
A
#
# COMPACT_ATOMS: atom_id res chain seq x y z
N MET A 1 68.80 -11.07 -45.85
CA MET A 1 67.79 -12.14 -46.02
C MET A 1 66.44 -11.59 -45.58
N HIS A 2 65.62 -11.16 -46.53
CA HIS A 2 64.23 -10.70 -46.34
C HIS A 2 63.41 -11.36 -47.45
N ARG A 3 62.35 -12.07 -47.10
CA ARG A 3 61.42 -12.65 -48.06
C ARG A 3 60.01 -12.26 -47.67
N ALA A 4 59.37 -11.52 -48.56
CA ALA A 4 57.94 -11.31 -48.60
C ALA A 4 57.23 -12.63 -48.92
N HIS A 5 56.03 -12.84 -48.38
CA HIS A 5 54.96 -13.54 -49.07
C HIS A 5 53.59 -13.08 -48.55
N VAL A 6 52.82 -12.55 -49.50
CA VAL A 6 51.35 -12.44 -49.49
C VAL A 6 50.76 -13.84 -49.45
N PHE A 7 49.70 -14.08 -48.67
CA PHE A 7 48.53 -14.85 -49.12
C PHE A 7 47.34 -14.68 -48.16
N LEU A 8 46.25 -14.19 -48.74
CA LEU A 8 44.90 -14.13 -48.21
C LEU A 8 44.27 -15.53 -48.33
N VAL A 9 43.78 -16.11 -47.24
CA VAL A 9 42.81 -17.23 -47.27
C VAL A 9 41.74 -16.98 -46.22
N LEU A 10 40.53 -16.68 -46.71
CA LEU A 10 39.26 -16.73 -45.99
C LEU A 10 38.79 -18.18 -45.92
N VAL A 11 38.55 -18.73 -44.72
CA VAL A 11 37.53 -19.77 -44.51
C VAL A 11 36.86 -19.58 -43.15
N LEU A 12 35.54 -19.38 -43.22
CA LEU A 12 34.51 -19.38 -42.18
C LEU A 12 34.52 -20.68 -41.36
N SER A 13 34.21 -20.61 -40.05
CA SER A 13 33.04 -21.27 -39.41
C SER A 13 33.12 -21.33 -37.87
N ALA A 14 32.29 -20.48 -37.24
CA ALA A 14 31.32 -20.79 -36.19
C ALA A 14 31.68 -21.46 -34.84
N LEU A 15 31.22 -20.75 -33.78
CA LEU A 15 30.67 -21.18 -32.49
C LEU A 15 31.65 -21.52 -31.35
N LEU A 16 31.66 -20.69 -30.30
CA LEU A 16 30.79 -20.84 -29.12
C LEU A 16 30.92 -19.65 -28.16
N ALA A 17 29.82 -19.41 -27.44
CA ALA A 17 29.50 -18.28 -26.57
C ALA A 17 30.33 -18.20 -25.27
N ALA A 18 30.50 -16.98 -24.73
CA ALA A 18 30.26 -16.69 -23.31
C ALA A 18 30.38 -15.18 -22.97
N CYS A 19 29.36 -14.69 -22.25
CA CYS A 19 29.33 -13.53 -21.35
C CYS A 19 29.54 -12.12 -21.93
N GLY A 20 28.45 -11.48 -22.33
CA GLY A 20 28.28 -10.04 -22.23
C GLY A 20 27.47 -9.72 -20.97
N SER A 21 28.09 -9.09 -19.98
CA SER A 21 27.39 -8.48 -18.84
C SER A 21 26.90 -7.10 -19.25
N SER A 22 25.58 -6.92 -19.32
CA SER A 22 24.97 -5.60 -19.45
C SER A 22 24.15 -5.34 -18.20
N ASP A 23 24.60 -4.38 -17.40
CA ASP A 23 23.86 -3.81 -16.27
C ASP A 23 22.53 -3.25 -16.79
N THR A 24 21.42 -3.81 -16.31
CA THR A 24 20.09 -3.27 -16.58
C THR A 24 19.68 -2.40 -15.39
N PRO A 25 19.36 -1.10 -15.58
CA PRO A 25 18.76 -0.30 -14.53
C PRO A 25 17.36 -0.86 -14.24
N LEU A 26 17.05 -1.07 -12.96
CA LEU A 26 15.72 -1.44 -12.48
C LEU A 26 14.76 -0.27 -12.74
N HIS A 27 14.16 -0.25 -13.93
CA HIS A 27 13.05 0.64 -14.25
C HIS A 27 11.77 -0.05 -13.75
N SER A 28 11.15 0.49 -12.69
CA SER A 28 9.80 0.09 -12.32
C SER A 28 8.84 0.63 -13.37
N THR A 29 8.70 -0.12 -14.47
CA THR A 29 7.67 0.13 -15.45
C THR A 29 6.34 -0.20 -14.78
N GLY A 30 5.54 0.83 -14.53
CA GLY A 30 4.16 0.67 -14.07
C GLY A 30 3.46 -0.35 -14.95
N THR A 31 2.98 -1.42 -14.33
CA THR A 31 2.12 -2.38 -14.99
C THR A 31 0.83 -1.65 -15.34
N ASN A 32 0.61 -1.42 -16.63
CA ASN A 32 -0.74 -1.31 -17.19
C ASN A 32 -1.41 -2.68 -17.00
N ASP A 33 -1.73 -3.02 -15.76
CA ASP A 33 -2.66 -4.10 -15.48
C ASP A 33 -3.98 -3.65 -16.08
N THR A 34 -4.37 -4.32 -17.15
CA THR A 34 -5.64 -4.07 -17.80
C THR A 34 -6.68 -4.56 -16.81
N LEU A 35 -7.18 -3.65 -15.96
CA LEU A 35 -8.21 -3.91 -14.96
C LEU A 35 -9.35 -4.64 -15.66
N VAL A 36 -9.48 -5.94 -15.41
CA VAL A 36 -10.56 -6.75 -15.95
C VAL A 36 -11.83 -6.32 -15.24
N ILE A 37 -12.54 -5.36 -15.84
CA ILE A 37 -13.84 -4.92 -15.35
C ILE A 37 -14.82 -6.09 -15.55
N PRO A 38 -15.46 -6.63 -14.50
CA PRO A 38 -16.39 -7.73 -14.64
C PRO A 38 -17.55 -7.39 -15.60
N ARG A 39 -17.96 -8.37 -16.42
CA ARG A 39 -19.04 -8.24 -17.42
C ARG A 39 -20.41 -7.93 -16.79
N ASP A 40 -20.56 -8.15 -15.49
CA ASP A 40 -21.76 -7.93 -14.66
C ASP A 40 -21.58 -6.82 -13.60
N SER A 41 -20.54 -6.00 -13.72
CA SER A 41 -20.15 -4.98 -12.73
C SER A 41 -21.26 -4.05 -12.27
N ASN A 42 -22.18 -3.64 -13.16
CA ASN A 42 -23.27 -2.72 -12.78
C ASN A 42 -24.32 -3.35 -11.86
N ALA A 43 -24.65 -4.63 -12.06
CA ALA A 43 -25.61 -5.32 -11.20
C ALA A 43 -24.99 -5.57 -9.82
N VAL A 44 -23.75 -6.08 -9.79
CA VAL A 44 -22.99 -6.28 -8.55
C VAL A 44 -22.81 -4.96 -7.80
N TRP A 45 -22.53 -3.86 -8.51
CA TRP A 45 -22.45 -2.53 -7.91
C TRP A 45 -23.77 -2.09 -7.28
N SER A 46 -24.89 -2.24 -8.01
CA SER A 46 -26.21 -1.86 -7.50
C SER A 46 -26.54 -2.62 -6.21
N ASP A 47 -26.36 -3.94 -6.22
CA ASP A 47 -26.64 -4.80 -5.07
C ASP A 47 -25.76 -4.45 -3.88
N LEU A 48 -24.46 -4.22 -4.11
CA LEU A 48 -23.53 -3.82 -3.06
C LEU A 48 -23.92 -2.46 -2.47
N LYS A 49 -24.15 -1.46 -3.33
CA LYS A 49 -24.45 -0.09 -2.92
C LYS A 49 -25.67 -0.02 -2.00
N ASP A 50 -26.70 -0.81 -2.28
CA ASP A 50 -27.94 -0.83 -1.49
C ASP A 50 -27.76 -1.45 -0.09
N ARG A 51 -26.66 -2.20 0.14
CA ARG A 51 -26.33 -2.81 1.43
C ARG A 51 -25.30 -2.01 2.24
N LEU A 52 -24.57 -1.11 1.60
CA LEU A 52 -23.50 -0.36 2.26
C LEU A 52 -24.08 0.70 3.21
N PRO A 53 -23.72 0.68 4.50
CA PRO A 53 -24.07 1.78 5.39
C PRO A 53 -23.28 3.04 5.02
N LEU A 54 -23.75 4.20 5.49
CA LEU A 54 -22.91 5.40 5.48
C LEU A 54 -21.85 5.29 6.56
N VAL A 55 -20.60 5.59 6.20
CA VAL A 55 -19.47 5.62 7.14
C VAL A 55 -19.64 6.83 8.08
N PRO A 56 -19.66 6.62 9.41
CA PRO A 56 -19.62 7.72 10.36
C PRO A 56 -18.30 8.49 10.24
N LEU A 57 -18.37 9.82 10.13
CA LEU A 57 -17.20 10.69 10.14
C LEU A 57 -17.13 11.51 11.44
N PRO A 58 -15.93 11.77 11.99
CA PRO A 58 -14.64 11.31 11.47
C PRO A 58 -14.44 9.79 11.64
N PHE A 59 -13.79 9.18 10.64
CA PHE A 59 -13.41 7.77 10.68
C PHE A 59 -11.98 7.62 11.20
N ARG A 60 -11.72 6.54 11.95
CA ARG A 60 -10.39 6.19 12.44
C ARG A 60 -10.22 4.67 12.37
N CYS A 61 -9.10 4.23 11.83
CA CYS A 61 -8.68 2.84 11.81
C CYS A 61 -7.24 2.76 12.31
N GLU A 62 -6.96 1.80 13.18
CA GLU A 62 -5.64 1.56 13.76
C GLU A 62 -5.29 0.09 13.58
N LEU A 63 -4.02 -0.17 13.26
CA LEU A 63 -3.50 -1.53 13.00
C LEU A 63 -3.87 -2.54 14.10
N MET A 64 -3.83 -2.09 15.36
CA MET A 64 -4.09 -2.90 16.56
C MET A 64 -5.28 -2.34 17.37
N GLY A 65 -6.16 -1.59 16.70
CA GLY A 65 -7.32 -0.96 17.31
C GLY A 65 -8.53 -1.90 17.38
N THR A 66 -9.66 -1.32 17.77
CA THR A 66 -10.95 -2.00 17.58
C THR A 66 -11.30 -1.96 16.10
N ASP A 67 -11.59 -3.12 15.52
CA ASP A 67 -12.08 -3.21 14.15
C ASP A 67 -13.35 -2.36 13.99
N PRO A 68 -13.48 -1.57 12.91
CA PRO A 68 -14.72 -0.87 12.64
C PRO A 68 -15.83 -1.88 12.33
N GLU A 69 -17.09 -1.46 12.46
CA GLU A 69 -18.19 -2.26 11.93
C GLU A 69 -18.03 -2.42 10.42
N PHE A 70 -18.19 -3.66 9.94
CA PHE A 70 -18.03 -4.00 8.54
C PHE A 70 -19.09 -4.99 8.08
N ILE A 71 -19.29 -5.05 6.76
CA ILE A 71 -20.08 -6.09 6.11
C ILE A 71 -19.16 -7.02 5.30
N THR A 72 -19.49 -8.31 5.31
CA THR A 72 -18.80 -9.30 4.48
C THR A 72 -19.14 -9.09 3.00
N LEU A 73 -18.13 -9.22 2.16
CA LEU A 73 -18.23 -9.14 0.72
C LEU A 73 -18.27 -10.54 0.12
N SER A 74 -19.17 -10.76 -0.83
CA SER A 74 -19.12 -11.92 -1.73
C SER A 74 -17.89 -11.84 -2.64
N PRO A 75 -17.43 -12.95 -3.23
CA PRO A 75 -16.29 -12.95 -4.13
C PRO A 75 -16.42 -11.97 -5.32
N ARG A 76 -17.64 -11.75 -5.82
CA ARG A 76 -17.89 -10.80 -6.91
C ARG A 76 -17.75 -9.35 -6.44
N GLU A 77 -18.25 -9.03 -5.25
CA GLU A 77 -18.11 -7.70 -4.66
C GLU A 77 -16.64 -7.41 -4.29
N GLN A 78 -15.91 -8.41 -3.79
CA GLN A 78 -14.45 -8.29 -3.57
C GLN A 78 -13.72 -7.94 -4.86
N ARG A 79 -13.96 -8.69 -5.94
CA ARG A 79 -13.38 -8.39 -7.26
C ARG A 79 -13.79 -7.02 -7.80
N LEU A 80 -15.02 -6.59 -7.54
CA LEU A 80 -15.51 -5.27 -7.93
C LEU A 80 -14.77 -4.15 -7.18
N LEU A 81 -14.51 -4.32 -5.88
CA LEU A 81 -13.82 -3.32 -5.07
C LEU A 81 -12.31 -3.32 -5.28
N ASN A 82 -11.70 -4.50 -5.26
CA ASN A 82 -10.25 -4.67 -5.27
C ASN A 82 -9.67 -4.83 -6.68
N GLY A 83 -10.47 -5.27 -7.65
CA GLY A 83 -9.97 -5.54 -9.01
C GLY A 83 -9.15 -6.83 -9.13
N SER A 84 -8.95 -7.56 -8.04
CA SER A 84 -8.32 -8.88 -8.01
C SER A 84 -9.19 -9.91 -7.28
N ASP A 85 -8.86 -11.20 -7.44
CA ASP A 85 -9.47 -12.32 -6.72
C ASP A 85 -8.66 -12.78 -5.49
N TYR A 86 -7.49 -12.17 -5.26
CA TYR A 86 -6.48 -12.73 -4.35
C TYR A 86 -6.55 -12.16 -2.94
N GLU A 87 -6.92 -10.89 -2.84
CA GLU A 87 -6.96 -10.18 -1.58
C GLU A 87 -8.39 -10.12 -1.07
N GLN A 88 -8.60 -10.78 0.06
CA GLN A 88 -9.87 -10.74 0.78
C GLN A 88 -10.05 -9.37 1.42
N GLY A 89 -11.30 -8.94 1.56
CA GLY A 89 -11.60 -7.68 2.22
C GLY A 89 -13.01 -7.64 2.78
N VAL A 90 -13.23 -6.66 3.64
CA VAL A 90 -14.54 -6.33 4.21
C VAL A 90 -14.87 -4.87 3.93
N ALA A 91 -16.13 -4.56 3.67
CA ALA A 91 -16.52 -3.17 3.43
C ALA A 91 -16.98 -2.51 4.72
N VAL A 92 -16.48 -1.29 4.96
CA VAL A 92 -16.94 -0.44 6.06
C VAL A 92 -18.22 0.28 5.62
N GLY A 93 -18.24 0.88 4.43
CA GLY A 93 -19.42 1.59 3.93
C GLY A 93 -19.15 2.58 2.80
N LEU A 94 -20.17 3.39 2.50
CA LEU A 94 -20.09 4.54 1.61
C LEU A 94 -19.70 5.80 2.38
N LEU A 95 -18.72 6.56 1.88
CA LEU A 95 -18.47 7.90 2.39
C LEU A 95 -19.64 8.84 2.02
N PRO A 96 -19.96 9.85 2.87
CA PRO A 96 -21.21 10.59 2.78
C PRO A 96 -21.36 11.55 1.59
N ASP A 97 -20.28 12.03 0.97
CA ASP A 97 -20.39 12.82 -0.27
C ASP A 97 -20.53 11.90 -1.49
N THR A 98 -21.77 11.71 -1.92
CA THR A 98 -22.11 10.91 -3.10
C THR A 98 -22.56 11.76 -4.30
N THR A 99 -22.25 13.06 -4.32
CA THR A 99 -22.82 13.99 -5.31
C THR A 99 -22.21 13.85 -6.70
N ARG A 100 -20.95 13.44 -6.76
CA ARG A 100 -20.16 13.36 -8.01
C ARG A 100 -19.57 11.97 -8.27
N ALA A 101 -19.43 11.17 -7.24
CA ALA A 101 -18.89 9.82 -7.27
C ALA A 101 -19.39 9.06 -6.03
N PHE A 102 -19.26 7.75 -6.03
CA PHE A 102 -19.44 6.93 -4.85
C PHE A 102 -18.08 6.43 -4.37
N HIS A 103 -17.77 6.62 -3.10
CA HIS A 103 -16.54 6.15 -2.48
C HIS A 103 -16.88 5.06 -1.49
N VAL A 104 -16.43 3.83 -1.77
CA VAL A 104 -16.54 2.72 -0.84
C VAL A 104 -15.25 2.66 -0.03
N LEU A 105 -15.36 2.82 1.28
CA LEU A 105 -14.30 2.51 2.22
C LEU A 105 -14.37 1.02 2.57
N TRP A 106 -13.27 0.32 2.37
CA TRP A 106 -13.14 -1.09 2.68
C TRP A 106 -11.76 -1.38 3.27
N LEU A 107 -11.61 -2.54 3.89
CA LEU A 107 -10.39 -2.99 4.52
C LEU A 107 -9.86 -4.20 3.74
N GLY A 108 -8.67 -4.07 3.16
CA GLY A 108 -7.94 -5.18 2.57
C GLY A 108 -7.26 -6.02 3.64
N ALA A 109 -7.31 -7.34 3.51
CA ALA A 109 -6.62 -8.25 4.40
C ALA A 109 -5.14 -8.34 4.03
N ALA A 110 -4.27 -8.02 4.99
CA ALA A 110 -2.83 -8.24 4.97
C ALA A 110 -2.41 -8.98 6.25
N ASP A 111 -1.24 -8.66 6.81
CA ASP A 111 -0.92 -8.95 8.21
C ASP A 111 -1.83 -8.17 9.20
N SER A 112 -2.61 -7.23 8.66
CA SER A 112 -3.56 -6.34 9.31
C SER A 112 -4.68 -5.91 8.36
N TRP A 113 -5.65 -5.15 8.85
CA TRP A 113 -6.69 -4.54 8.02
C TRP A 113 -6.25 -3.20 7.46
N LEU A 114 -6.09 -3.10 6.13
CA LEU A 114 -5.60 -1.92 5.45
C LEU A 114 -6.74 -1.10 4.83
N PRO A 115 -7.01 0.14 5.29
CA PRO A 115 -8.02 1.00 4.70
C PRO A 115 -7.74 1.39 3.25
N THR A 116 -8.72 1.11 2.40
CA THR A 116 -8.67 1.37 0.96
C THR A 116 -9.97 2.03 0.51
N VAL A 117 -9.85 2.97 -0.40
CA VAL A 117 -11.01 3.63 -1.03
C VAL A 117 -11.09 3.20 -2.48
N THR A 118 -12.21 2.57 -2.84
CA THR A 118 -12.58 2.35 -4.23
C THR A 118 -13.61 3.37 -4.65
N THR A 119 -13.32 4.09 -5.72
CA THR A 119 -14.19 5.14 -6.26
C THR A 119 -14.92 4.64 -7.50
N PHE A 120 -16.22 4.89 -7.54
CA PHE A 120 -17.10 4.61 -8.68
C PHE A 120 -17.70 5.92 -9.20
N SER A 121 -17.84 6.04 -10.51
CA SER A 121 -18.62 7.12 -11.10
C SER A 121 -20.11 6.92 -10.85
N MET A 122 -20.91 7.96 -11.13
CA MET A 122 -22.36 7.94 -10.88
C MET A 122 -23.11 6.83 -11.65
N ASP A 123 -22.53 6.33 -12.75
CA ASP A 123 -23.04 5.22 -13.55
C ASP A 123 -22.58 3.83 -13.04
N GLY A 124 -21.80 3.77 -11.96
CA GLY A 124 -21.33 2.53 -11.33
C GLY A 124 -20.02 1.98 -11.89
N ARG A 125 -19.35 2.69 -12.81
CA ARG A 125 -18.03 2.26 -13.30
C ARG A 125 -16.94 2.59 -12.28
N ARG A 126 -16.06 1.62 -11.99
CA ARG A 126 -14.88 1.85 -11.15
C ARG A 126 -13.94 2.87 -11.81
N VAL A 127 -13.51 3.86 -11.03
CA VAL A 127 -12.63 4.96 -11.45
C VAL A 127 -11.22 4.72 -10.92
N THR A 128 -11.09 4.49 -9.61
CA THR A 128 -9.80 4.31 -8.92
C THR A 128 -9.94 3.37 -7.73
N ILE A 129 -8.81 2.78 -7.35
CA ILE A 129 -8.60 2.07 -6.08
C ILE A 129 -7.37 2.74 -5.47
N GLN A 130 -7.47 3.18 -4.22
CA GLN A 130 -6.37 3.83 -3.53
C GLN A 130 -6.30 3.37 -2.09
N GLU A 131 -5.21 2.70 -1.76
CA GLU A 131 -4.83 2.42 -0.38
C GLU A 131 -4.52 3.74 0.34
N LEU A 132 -5.03 3.88 1.56
CA LEU A 132 -4.80 5.07 2.38
C LEU A 132 -3.60 4.90 3.32
N VAL A 133 -3.13 3.67 3.48
CA VAL A 133 -2.02 3.29 4.36
C VAL A 133 -0.66 3.74 3.80
N ILE A 134 0.36 3.73 4.67
CA ILE A 134 1.76 3.91 4.26
C ILE A 134 2.36 2.55 3.92
N GLY A 135 1.95 1.48 4.61
CA GLY A 135 2.34 0.10 4.28
C GLY A 135 3.79 -0.22 4.67
N GLN A 136 4.26 0.33 5.79
CA GLN A 136 5.61 0.07 6.32
C GLN A 136 5.61 -0.61 7.69
N CYS A 137 4.44 -0.86 8.28
CA CYS A 137 4.35 -1.71 9.46
C CYS A 137 4.54 -3.18 9.06
N GLY A 138 5.29 -3.93 9.87
CA GLY A 138 5.57 -5.34 9.64
C GLY A 138 6.19 -6.01 10.87
N PRO A 139 6.33 -7.34 10.85
CA PRO A 139 6.74 -8.13 12.02
C PRO A 139 8.26 -8.37 12.06
N ASP A 140 9.03 -7.34 12.43
CA ASP A 140 10.48 -7.46 12.62
C ASP A 140 10.88 -7.46 14.12
N PRO A 141 11.92 -8.19 14.53
CA PRO A 141 12.46 -8.09 15.89
C PRO A 141 13.05 -6.70 16.13
N CYS A 142 12.97 -6.21 17.37
CA CYS A 142 13.40 -4.86 17.76
C CYS A 142 12.73 -3.73 16.94
N TYR A 143 11.58 -4.01 16.34
CA TYR A 143 10.77 -3.09 15.57
C TYR A 143 9.35 -3.06 16.12
N SER A 144 8.77 -1.86 16.23
CA SER A 144 7.36 -1.68 16.50
C SER A 144 6.81 -0.54 15.67
N CYS A 145 5.57 -0.69 15.23
CA CYS A 145 4.90 0.23 14.35
C CYS A 145 3.44 0.33 14.74
N ALA A 146 2.95 1.56 14.91
CA ALA A 146 1.55 1.85 15.11
C ALA A 146 1.05 2.69 13.93
N GLU A 147 0.38 2.04 12.98
CA GLU A 147 -0.27 2.69 11.84
C GLU A 147 -1.68 3.15 12.23
N THR A 148 -2.03 4.35 11.80
CA THR A 148 -3.35 4.97 11.99
C THR A 148 -3.76 5.68 10.71
N VAL A 149 -4.98 5.42 10.26
CA VAL A 149 -5.66 6.19 9.19
C VAL A 149 -6.83 6.95 9.79
N HIS A 150 -6.88 8.25 9.52
CA HIS A 150 -7.96 9.15 9.93
C HIS A 150 -8.56 9.82 8.69
N ILE A 151 -9.89 9.82 8.60
CA ILE A 151 -10.64 10.57 7.59
C ILE A 151 -11.57 11.53 8.32
N ASP A 152 -11.38 12.82 8.10
CA ASP A 152 -12.17 13.85 8.77
C ASP A 152 -13.54 14.09 8.07
N VAL A 153 -14.34 14.99 8.63
CA VAL A 153 -15.66 15.35 8.08
C VAL A 153 -15.61 16.07 6.73
N LYS A 154 -14.44 16.56 6.31
CA LYS A 154 -14.19 17.18 5.01
C LYS A 154 -13.54 16.20 4.02
N LEU A 155 -13.40 14.93 4.39
CA LEU A 155 -12.72 13.90 3.62
C LEU A 155 -11.22 14.17 3.42
N GLU A 156 -10.63 14.95 4.33
CA GLU A 156 -9.18 15.04 4.47
C GLU A 156 -8.67 13.78 5.16
N VAL A 157 -7.62 13.18 4.59
CA VAL A 157 -7.02 11.94 5.07
C VAL A 157 -5.69 12.28 5.75
N LEU A 158 -5.49 11.73 6.94
CA LEU A 158 -4.21 11.71 7.63
C LEU A 158 -3.85 10.26 7.96
N THR A 159 -2.71 9.83 7.46
CA THR A 159 -2.13 8.53 7.78
C THR A 159 -0.81 8.74 8.52
N THR A 160 -0.62 8.02 9.61
CA THR A 160 0.60 8.08 10.41
C THR A 160 1.07 6.71 10.84
N ASP A 161 2.36 6.44 10.70
CA ASP A 161 3.02 5.28 11.29
C ASP A 161 3.99 5.79 12.37
N THR A 162 3.70 5.50 13.62
CA THR A 162 4.66 5.75 14.70
C THR A 162 5.58 4.55 14.81
N VAL A 163 6.85 4.73 14.45
CA VAL A 163 7.84 3.67 14.35
C VAL A 163 8.87 3.80 15.46
N SER A 164 9.20 2.68 16.09
CA SER A 164 10.39 2.50 16.93
C SER A 164 11.20 1.34 16.38
N MET A 165 12.49 1.56 16.16
CA MET A 165 13.41 0.51 15.69
C MET A 165 14.73 0.60 16.44
N CYS A 166 15.31 -0.54 16.81
CA CYS A 166 16.61 -0.65 17.48
C CYS A 166 17.49 -1.67 16.73
N GLU A 167 18.80 -1.65 16.98
CA GLU A 167 19.65 -2.79 16.61
C GLU A 167 19.33 -3.98 17.52
N CYS A 168 19.35 -5.19 16.96
CA CYS A 168 19.20 -6.42 17.72
C CYS A 168 20.53 -7.12 17.97
N ASP A 169 20.66 -7.77 19.13
CA ASP A 169 21.73 -8.73 19.39
C ASP A 169 21.47 -10.09 18.72
N SER A 170 22.38 -11.04 18.91
CA SER A 170 22.25 -12.40 18.34
C SER A 170 21.08 -13.21 18.89
N ASN A 171 20.43 -12.75 19.96
CA ASN A 171 19.25 -13.36 20.56
C ASN A 171 17.95 -12.60 20.20
N TYR A 172 18.02 -11.66 19.25
CA TYR A 172 16.90 -10.79 18.85
C TYR A 172 16.41 -9.85 19.96
N ALA A 173 17.28 -9.54 20.94
CA ALA A 173 17.01 -8.54 21.96
C ALA A 173 17.52 -7.16 21.54
N GLU A 174 16.80 -6.10 21.90
CA GLU A 174 17.18 -4.71 21.62
C GLU A 174 18.52 -4.37 22.28
N ILE A 175 19.44 -3.75 21.52
CA ILE A 175 20.69 -3.20 22.06
C ILE A 175 20.42 -1.80 22.61
N PRO A 176 20.63 -1.57 23.93
CA PRO A 176 20.36 -0.26 24.53
C PRO A 176 21.14 0.88 23.87
N GLY A 177 20.47 2.01 23.64
CA GLY A 177 21.07 3.21 23.04
C GLY A 177 21.12 3.23 21.51
N THR A 178 20.66 2.16 20.84
CA THR A 178 20.58 2.09 19.37
C THR A 178 19.21 2.45 18.81
N CYS A 179 18.21 2.57 19.69
CA CYS A 179 16.84 2.81 19.31
C CYS A 179 16.64 4.20 18.71
N MET A 180 15.87 4.27 17.62
CA MET A 180 15.34 5.50 17.06
C MET A 180 13.81 5.44 16.98
N ARG A 181 13.20 6.61 17.12
CA ARG A 181 11.76 6.79 16.99
C ARG A 181 11.45 7.89 16.00
N PHE A 182 10.44 7.67 15.17
CA PHE A 182 9.98 8.65 14.19
C PHE A 182 8.52 8.40 13.83
N VAL A 183 7.89 9.42 13.25
CA VAL A 183 6.58 9.30 12.61
C VAL A 183 6.78 9.37 11.11
N LEU A 184 6.24 8.40 10.38
CA LEU A 184 5.95 8.58 8.97
C LEU A 184 4.54 9.17 8.86
N LYS A 185 4.38 10.17 8.01
CA LYS A 185 3.13 10.88 7.83
C LYS A 185 2.81 11.02 6.35
N ARG A 186 1.55 10.78 6.01
CA ARG A 186 1.00 11.04 4.67
C ARG A 186 -0.34 11.74 4.83
N THR A 187 -0.61 12.70 3.97
CA THR A 187 -1.89 13.43 3.96
C THR A 187 -2.56 13.29 2.62
N GLY A 188 -3.87 13.46 2.55
CA GLY A 188 -4.57 13.44 1.29
C GLY A 188 -5.97 14.01 1.37
N VAL A 189 -6.67 13.96 0.25
CA VAL A 189 -8.08 14.33 0.15
C VAL A 189 -8.80 13.35 -0.76
N ILE A 190 -10.00 12.92 -0.35
CA ILE A 190 -10.87 12.09 -1.19
C ILE A 190 -11.73 13.03 -2.02
N GLY A 191 -11.40 13.13 -3.30
CA GLY A 191 -12.11 13.95 -4.29
C GLY A 191 -12.94 13.11 -5.26
N PRO A 192 -13.56 13.74 -6.27
CA PRO A 192 -14.48 13.06 -7.21
C PRO A 192 -13.88 11.90 -8.01
N THR A 193 -12.55 11.87 -8.14
CA THR A 193 -11.82 10.83 -8.88
C THR A 193 -11.12 9.84 -7.94
N GLY A 194 -11.33 9.96 -6.63
CA GLY A 194 -10.75 9.13 -5.58
C GLY A 194 -9.79 9.89 -4.67
N ALA A 195 -9.05 9.14 -3.87
CA ALA A 195 -8.09 9.70 -2.93
C ALA A 195 -6.81 10.15 -3.64
N LEU A 196 -6.39 11.38 -3.38
CA LEU A 196 -5.10 11.93 -3.80
C LEU A 196 -4.25 12.09 -2.55
N MET A 197 -3.17 11.32 -2.47
CA MET A 197 -2.32 11.23 -1.29
C MET A 197 -0.95 11.85 -1.59
N SER A 198 -0.40 12.59 -0.63
CA SER A 198 0.92 13.22 -0.70
C SER A 198 2.04 12.17 -0.70
N GLU A 199 3.27 12.62 -0.90
CA GLU A 199 4.44 11.80 -0.53
C GLU A 199 4.48 11.57 0.98
N VAL A 200 5.20 10.52 1.38
CA VAL A 200 5.43 10.19 2.79
C VAL A 200 6.52 11.11 3.35
N MET A 201 6.23 11.74 4.49
CA MET A 201 7.15 12.57 5.24
C MET A 201 7.64 11.82 6.49
N LYS A 202 8.92 11.95 6.83
CA LYS A 202 9.50 11.37 8.06
C LYS A 202 9.86 12.48 9.04
N GLU A 203 9.33 12.38 10.25
CA GLU A 203 9.57 13.33 11.34
C GLU A 203 10.18 12.58 12.54
N PRO A 204 11.40 12.92 13.00
CA PRO A 204 12.00 12.29 14.16
C PRO A 204 11.22 12.63 15.43
N LEU A 205 11.04 11.64 16.32
CA LEU A 205 10.47 11.86 17.65
C LEU A 205 11.58 11.88 18.70
N PRO A 206 11.44 12.70 19.76
CA PRO A 206 12.31 12.57 20.90
C PRO A 206 12.18 11.17 21.50
N MET A 207 13.32 10.58 21.88
CA MET A 207 13.32 9.36 22.67
C MET A 207 12.57 9.65 23.98
N PRO A 208 11.71 8.74 24.45
CA PRO A 208 11.10 8.91 25.75
C PRO A 208 12.25 9.00 26.74
N GLU A 209 12.24 10.03 27.60
CA GLU A 209 13.25 10.14 28.64
C GLU A 209 13.28 8.81 29.39
N THR A 210 14.45 8.18 29.43
CA THR A 210 14.70 7.12 30.39
C THR A 210 14.45 7.77 31.74
N THR A 211 13.28 7.52 32.32
CA THR A 211 13.02 7.88 33.71
C THR A 211 14.09 7.16 34.50
N GLY A 212 15.11 7.94 34.87
CA GLY A 212 16.27 7.44 35.55
C GLY A 212 15.82 6.77 36.84
N ALA A 213 16.53 5.70 37.16
CA ALA A 213 16.62 5.16 38.51
C ALA A 213 15.30 4.58 39.08
N PHE A 214 15.16 3.26 38.97
CA PHE A 214 14.86 2.50 40.18
C PHE A 214 16.17 1.96 40.74
N PRO A 215 16.61 2.51 41.89
CA PRO A 215 17.13 1.67 42.95
C PRO A 215 16.48 2.03 44.30
N PRO A 216 16.60 1.16 45.32
CA PRO A 216 17.20 -0.19 45.32
C PRO A 216 16.18 -1.32 45.15
#